data_AF-A0A6L5HWB1-F1
#
_entry.id   AF-A0A6L5HWB1-F1
#
_cell.length_a   1.000
_cell.length_b   1.000
_cell.length_c   1.000
_cell.angle_alpha   90.00
_cell.angle_beta   90.00
_cell.angle_gamma   90.00
#
_symmetry.space_group_name_H-M   'P 1'
#
loop_
_entity.id
_entity.type
_entity.pdbx_description
1 polymer ?
#
loop_
_entity_poly.entity_id
_entity_poly.type
_entity_poly.pdbx_seq_one_letter_code
_entity_poly.pdbx_strand_id
1 'polypeptide(L)'
;MNSSATPDLLDRLLLTAGGPVQQLRQVRGKVVSATQGSYEALFDADLPGNLSLEERLLVAWYACRLTPHAPLAAHYREPLHLLATDPQTLAAVEQDALTELQSPRLQAVLGFTRTLVRNPVEGDREALNALLAAGLETIDVVTLGQLIAFISYQVRLAAGLSALQALEPAQ
;
A
#
# COMPACT_ATOMS: atom_id res chain seq x y z
N MET A 1 2.80 19.28 28.30
CA MET A 1 1.61 19.12 27.46
C MET A 1 1.82 17.87 26.63
N ASN A 2 1.31 16.72 27.08
CA ASN A 2 1.46 15.46 26.36
C ASN A 2 0.40 15.46 25.25
N SER A 3 0.74 15.93 24.06
CA SER A 3 -0.06 15.58 22.88
C SER A 3 -0.04 14.07 22.79
N SER A 4 -1.20 13.42 22.94
CA SER A 4 -1.38 12.03 22.56
C SER A 4 -1.07 11.94 21.06
N ALA A 5 0.15 11.56 20.73
CA ALA A 5 0.55 11.33 19.35
C ALA A 5 -0.44 10.32 18.75
N THR A 6 -1.06 10.68 17.63
CA THR A 6 -1.99 9.78 16.93
C THR A 6 -1.29 8.44 16.71
N PRO A 7 -1.91 7.30 17.09
CA PRO A 7 -1.31 5.99 16.87
C PRO A 7 -1.01 5.80 15.39
N ASP A 8 0.14 5.16 15.08
CA ASP A 8 0.50 4.87 13.69
C ASP A 8 -0.54 3.95 13.03
N LEU A 9 -0.49 3.89 11.71
CA LEU A 9 -1.52 3.22 10.93
C LEU A 9 -1.79 1.78 11.38
N LEU A 10 -0.75 0.98 11.64
CA LEU A 10 -0.92 -0.43 11.98
C LEU A 10 -1.48 -0.62 13.39
N ASP A 11 -1.03 0.20 14.35
CA ASP A 11 -1.59 0.21 15.70
C ASP A 11 -3.09 0.56 15.66
N ARG A 12 -3.46 1.59 14.89
CA ARG A 12 -4.85 2.06 14.79
C ARG A 12 -5.78 1.09 14.07
N LEU A 13 -5.30 0.38 13.05
CA LEU A 13 -6.12 -0.55 12.26
C LEU A 13 -6.29 -1.93 12.89
N LEU A 14 -5.27 -2.40 13.63
CA LEU A 14 -5.16 -3.81 13.99
C LEU A 14 -5.22 -4.02 15.49
N LEU A 15 -4.52 -3.20 16.27
CA LEU A 15 -4.15 -3.54 17.64
C LEU A 15 -5.11 -2.96 18.68
N THR A 16 -5.34 -3.72 19.74
CA THR A 16 -6.02 -3.22 20.94
C THR A 16 -5.15 -2.17 21.62
N ALA A 17 -5.69 -0.97 21.83
CA ALA A 17 -4.98 0.11 22.52
C ALA A 17 -4.57 -0.30 23.94
N GLY A 18 -3.28 -0.17 24.26
CA GLY A 18 -2.68 -0.61 25.51
C GLY A 18 -2.40 -2.12 25.61
N GLY A 19 -2.74 -2.91 24.59
CA GLY A 19 -2.60 -4.36 24.59
C GLY A 19 -1.15 -4.87 24.52
N PRO A 20 -0.90 -6.13 24.90
CA PRO A 20 0.44 -6.72 24.93
C PRO A 20 1.17 -6.64 23.59
N VAL A 21 0.51 -6.95 22.47
CA VAL A 21 1.12 -6.86 21.13
C VAL A 21 1.48 -5.43 20.76
N GLN A 22 0.65 -4.43 21.13
CA GLN A 22 1.00 -3.03 20.93
C GLN A 22 2.26 -2.66 21.73
N GLN A 23 2.30 -3.02 23.02
CA GLN A 23 3.47 -2.75 23.88
C GLN A 23 4.74 -3.42 23.33
N LEU A 24 4.65 -4.67 22.86
CA LEU A 24 5.75 -5.38 22.24
C LEU A 24 6.27 -4.67 20.99
N ARG A 25 5.37 -4.17 20.14
CA ARG A 25 5.74 -3.41 18.94
C ARG A 25 6.50 -2.12 19.29
N GLN A 26 6.11 -1.46 20.38
CA GLN A 26 6.77 -0.24 20.87
C GLN A 26 8.21 -0.47 21.39
N VAL A 27 8.60 -1.71 21.73
CA VAL A 27 10.01 -2.05 22.05
C VAL A 27 10.94 -1.71 20.88
N ARG A 28 10.43 -1.76 19.64
CA ARG A 28 11.12 -1.36 18.42
C ARG A 28 10.61 -0.01 17.91
N GLY A 29 10.42 0.97 18.79
CA GLY A 29 9.83 2.29 18.46
C GLY A 29 10.44 3.01 17.24
N LYS A 30 11.74 2.83 16.95
CA LYS A 30 12.36 3.37 15.71
C LYS A 30 11.80 2.75 14.42
N VAL A 31 11.46 1.46 14.45
CA VAL A 31 10.85 0.76 13.31
C VAL A 31 9.41 1.22 13.14
N VAL A 32 8.69 1.44 14.24
CA VAL A 32 7.34 2.00 14.25
C VAL A 32 7.34 3.38 13.59
N SER A 33 8.19 4.29 14.06
CA SER A 33 8.27 5.64 13.50
C SER A 33 8.75 5.65 12.05
N ALA A 34 9.72 4.82 11.67
CA ALA A 34 10.17 4.71 10.28
C ALA A 34 9.09 4.13 9.34
N THR A 35 8.29 3.17 9.82
CA THR A 35 7.17 2.61 9.06
C THR A 35 6.10 3.67 8.82
N GLN A 36 5.73 4.42 9.85
CA GLN A 36 4.78 5.52 9.75
C GLN A 36 5.31 6.64 8.83
N GLY A 37 6.57 7.03 8.97
CA GLY A 37 7.18 8.05 8.11
C GLY A 37 7.27 7.62 6.64
N SER A 38 7.47 6.33 6.36
CA SER A 38 7.45 5.80 4.98
C SER A 38 6.03 5.87 4.39
N TYR A 39 5.01 5.54 5.19
CA TYR A 39 3.61 5.71 4.81
C TYR A 39 3.30 7.17 4.49
N GLU A 40 3.65 8.09 5.40
CA GLU A 40 3.40 9.53 5.21
C GLU A 40 4.09 10.05 3.96
N ALA A 41 5.37 9.72 3.76
CA ALA A 41 6.12 10.17 2.59
C ALA A 41 5.54 9.62 1.27
N LEU A 42 5.21 8.33 1.19
CA LEU A 42 4.73 7.70 -0.05
C LEU A 42 3.31 8.16 -0.44
N PHE A 43 2.52 8.65 0.51
CA PHE A 43 1.17 9.16 0.25
C PHE A 43 1.06 10.69 0.37
N ASP A 44 2.18 11.39 0.52
CA ASP A 44 2.22 12.85 0.60
C ASP A 44 1.71 13.48 -0.71
N ALA A 45 0.83 14.47 -0.61
CA ALA A 45 0.25 15.13 -1.79
C ALA A 45 1.31 15.82 -2.67
N ASP A 46 2.41 16.28 -2.06
CA ASP A 46 3.52 17.01 -2.69
C ASP A 46 4.69 16.09 -3.08
N LEU A 47 4.49 14.75 -3.07
CA LEU A 47 5.50 13.79 -3.49
C LEU A 47 6.00 14.10 -4.92
N PRO A 48 7.32 14.21 -5.17
CA PRO A 48 7.86 14.53 -6.47
C PRO A 48 7.53 13.51 -7.56
N GLY A 49 7.40 13.99 -8.80
CA GLY A 49 7.07 13.19 -9.98
C GLY A 49 5.65 13.46 -10.47
N ASN A 50 5.15 12.57 -11.32
CA ASN A 50 3.81 12.64 -11.87
C ASN A 50 2.90 11.44 -11.52
N LEU A 51 3.37 10.52 -10.67
CA LEU A 51 2.55 9.44 -10.12
C LEU A 51 1.55 9.99 -9.08
N SER A 52 0.28 10.10 -9.48
CA SER A 52 -0.74 10.79 -8.69
C SER A 52 -1.06 10.07 -7.37
N LEU A 53 -1.62 10.79 -6.39
CA LEU A 53 -2.09 10.17 -5.15
C LEU A 53 -3.13 9.06 -5.42
N GLU A 54 -4.03 9.28 -6.39
CA GLU A 54 -5.00 8.27 -6.80
C GLU A 54 -4.33 7.01 -7.36
N GLU A 55 -3.32 7.16 -8.22
CA GLU A 55 -2.54 6.04 -8.76
C GLU A 55 -1.83 5.27 -7.64
N ARG A 56 -1.23 5.98 -6.67
CA ARG A 56 -0.56 5.36 -5.51
C ARG A 56 -1.55 4.61 -4.61
N LEU A 57 -2.74 5.16 -4.40
CA LEU A 57 -3.81 4.50 -3.64
C LEU A 57 -4.36 3.27 -4.36
N LEU A 58 -4.56 3.34 -5.68
CA LEU A 58 -4.95 2.18 -6.50
C LEU A 58 -3.90 1.07 -6.43
N VAL A 59 -2.62 1.40 -6.54
CA VAL A 59 -1.50 0.46 -6.39
C VAL A 59 -1.53 -0.21 -5.01
N ALA A 60 -1.67 0.58 -3.94
CA ALA A 60 -1.67 0.07 -2.58
C ALA A 60 -2.87 -0.83 -2.29
N TRP A 61 -4.07 -0.38 -2.67
CA TRP A 61 -5.29 -1.17 -2.54
C TRP A 61 -5.19 -2.48 -3.32
N TYR A 62 -4.72 -2.42 -4.57
CA TYR A 62 -4.57 -3.59 -5.42
C TYR A 62 -3.52 -4.58 -4.87
N ALA A 63 -2.37 -4.10 -4.40
CA ALA A 63 -1.36 -4.94 -3.76
C ALA A 63 -1.90 -5.64 -2.50
N CYS A 64 -2.71 -4.96 -1.67
CA CYS A 64 -3.40 -5.57 -0.52
C CYS A 64 -4.48 -6.58 -0.91
N ARG A 65 -5.00 -6.53 -2.15
CA ARG A 65 -5.91 -7.57 -2.68
C ARG A 65 -5.13 -8.77 -3.22
N LEU A 66 -4.00 -8.53 -3.87
CA LEU A 66 -3.12 -9.59 -4.39
C LEU A 66 -2.45 -10.40 -3.27
N THR A 67 -2.14 -9.75 -2.14
CA THR A 67 -1.73 -10.40 -0.88
C THR A 67 -2.79 -10.10 0.18
N PRO A 68 -3.85 -10.92 0.30
CA PRO A 68 -5.08 -10.54 0.99
C PRO A 68 -4.86 -10.08 2.44
N HIS A 69 -5.20 -8.80 2.72
CA HIS A 69 -5.24 -8.25 4.07
C HIS A 69 -6.39 -7.24 4.22
N ALA A 70 -7.56 -7.71 4.64
CA ALA A 70 -8.82 -6.95 4.56
C ALA A 70 -8.78 -5.57 5.25
N PRO A 71 -8.23 -5.40 6.49
CA PRO A 71 -8.15 -4.07 7.11
C PRO A 71 -7.33 -3.05 6.31
N LEU A 72 -6.23 -3.48 5.69
CA LEU A 72 -5.39 -2.60 4.88
C LEU A 72 -6.03 -2.30 3.54
N ALA A 73 -6.65 -3.30 2.91
CA ALA A 73 -7.40 -3.10 1.68
C ALA A 73 -8.56 -2.10 1.87
N ALA A 74 -9.27 -2.17 3.01
CA ALA A 74 -10.32 -1.21 3.35
C ALA A 74 -9.74 0.20 3.56
N HIS A 75 -8.63 0.31 4.30
CA HIS A 75 -7.93 1.58 4.52
C HIS A 75 -7.51 2.27 3.23
N TYR A 76 -6.91 1.53 2.27
CA TYR A 76 -6.50 2.13 1.00
C TYR A 76 -7.66 2.38 0.03
N ARG A 77 -8.79 1.67 0.19
CA ARG A 77 -9.99 1.88 -0.63
C ARG A 77 -10.80 3.11 -0.21
N GLU A 78 -10.80 3.46 1.08
CA GLU A 78 -11.59 4.57 1.60
C GLU A 78 -11.24 5.93 0.93
N PRO A 79 -9.96 6.34 0.80
CA PRO A 79 -9.60 7.56 0.11
C PRO A 79 -9.99 7.58 -1.38
N LEU A 80 -10.01 6.42 -2.07
CA LEU A 80 -10.43 6.34 -3.48
C LEU A 80 -11.91 6.70 -3.65
N HIS A 81 -12.76 6.36 -2.67
CA HIS A 81 -14.16 6.80 -2.68
C HIS A 81 -14.27 8.31 -2.50
N LEU A 82 -13.43 8.91 -1.65
CA LEU A 82 -13.41 10.36 -1.42
C LEU A 82 -12.87 11.15 -2.62
N LEU A 83 -11.95 10.55 -3.38
CA LEU A 83 -11.44 11.10 -4.65
C LEU A 83 -12.42 10.91 -5.82
N ALA A 84 -13.56 10.25 -5.60
CA ALA A 84 -14.53 9.90 -6.62
C ALA A 84 -13.90 9.13 -7.81
N THR A 85 -12.96 8.23 -7.51
CA THR A 85 -12.35 7.33 -8.50
C THR A 85 -13.43 6.60 -9.29
N ASP A 86 -13.27 6.54 -10.61
CA ASP A 86 -14.23 5.92 -11.51
C ASP A 86 -14.64 4.50 -11.06
N PRO A 87 -15.94 4.22 -10.86
CA PRO A 87 -16.42 2.90 -10.46
C PRO A 87 -16.01 1.76 -11.40
N GLN A 88 -15.86 2.02 -12.71
CA GLN A 88 -15.40 0.99 -13.65
C GLN A 88 -13.93 0.63 -13.40
N THR A 89 -13.09 1.63 -13.15
CA THR A 89 -11.71 1.45 -12.70
C THR A 89 -11.65 0.62 -11.41
N LEU A 90 -12.44 0.96 -10.40
CA LEU A 90 -12.50 0.19 -9.15
C LEU A 90 -12.93 -1.26 -9.39
N ALA A 91 -13.95 -1.49 -10.23
CA ALA A 91 -14.43 -2.82 -10.57
C ALA A 91 -13.36 -3.67 -11.29
N ALA A 92 -12.64 -3.08 -12.25
CA ALA A 92 -11.57 -3.76 -12.96
C ALA A 92 -10.43 -4.17 -12.03
N VAL A 93 -10.02 -3.29 -11.10
CA VAL A 93 -9.01 -3.61 -10.07
C VAL A 93 -9.50 -4.70 -9.11
N GLU A 94 -10.76 -4.62 -8.71
CA GLU A 94 -11.41 -5.61 -7.84
C GLU A 94 -11.43 -7.01 -8.46
N GLN A 95 -11.71 -7.10 -9.76
CA GLN A 95 -11.84 -8.35 -10.51
C GLN A 95 -10.52 -8.87 -11.10
N ASP A 96 -9.40 -8.17 -10.85
CA ASP A 96 -8.11 -8.48 -11.49
C ASP A 96 -8.16 -8.37 -13.05
N ALA A 97 -9.07 -7.57 -13.59
CA ALA A 97 -9.37 -7.42 -15.01
C ALA A 97 -8.71 -6.16 -15.61
N LEU A 98 -7.40 -6.00 -15.41
CA LEU A 98 -6.69 -4.77 -15.78
C LEU A 98 -6.81 -4.40 -17.27
N THR A 99 -7.01 -5.37 -18.17
CA THR A 99 -7.22 -5.10 -19.60
C THR A 99 -8.51 -4.33 -19.91
N GLU A 100 -9.45 -4.27 -18.98
CA GLU A 100 -10.70 -3.52 -19.10
C GLU A 100 -10.56 -2.04 -18.72
N LEU A 101 -9.41 -1.65 -18.15
CA LEU A 101 -9.15 -0.25 -17.79
C LEU A 101 -9.03 0.61 -19.06
N GLN A 102 -9.69 1.76 -19.06
CA GLN A 102 -9.62 2.68 -20.21
C GLN A 102 -8.27 3.39 -20.33
N SER A 103 -7.53 3.54 -19.22
CA SER A 103 -6.24 4.22 -19.18
C SER A 103 -5.08 3.25 -19.42
N PRO A 104 -4.35 3.34 -20.54
CA PRO A 104 -3.16 2.51 -20.79
C PRO A 104 -2.09 2.71 -19.71
N ARG A 105 -2.02 3.90 -19.13
CA ARG A 105 -1.12 4.22 -18.02
C ARG A 105 -1.48 3.44 -16.77
N LEU A 106 -2.75 3.40 -16.38
CA LEU A 106 -3.19 2.58 -15.24
C LEU A 106 -2.99 1.09 -15.50
N GLN A 107 -3.20 0.62 -16.73
CA GLN A 107 -2.89 -0.77 -17.11
C GLN A 107 -1.42 -1.09 -16.86
N ALA A 108 -0.50 -0.22 -17.29
CA ALA A 108 0.94 -0.42 -17.10
C ALA A 108 1.33 -0.40 -15.62
N VAL A 109 0.87 0.60 -14.86
CA VAL A 109 1.17 0.76 -13.42
C VAL A 109 0.68 -0.42 -12.60
N LEU A 110 -0.58 -0.82 -12.79
CA LEU A 110 -1.19 -1.92 -12.04
C LEU A 110 -0.69 -3.28 -12.55
N GLY A 111 -0.39 -3.41 -13.84
CA GLY A 111 0.25 -4.59 -14.41
C GLY A 111 1.63 -4.82 -13.79
N PHE A 112 2.45 -3.77 -13.70
CA PHE A 112 3.74 -3.82 -13.03
C PHE A 112 3.61 -4.17 -11.54
N THR A 113 2.61 -3.58 -10.87
CA THR A 113 2.27 -3.93 -9.48
C THR A 113 1.96 -5.42 -9.32
N ARG A 114 1.12 -5.98 -10.21
CA ARG A 114 0.80 -7.40 -10.23
C ARG A 114 2.06 -8.26 -10.39
N THR A 115 2.92 -7.91 -11.34
CA THR A 115 4.17 -8.63 -11.60
C THR A 115 5.06 -8.63 -10.37
N LEU A 116 5.34 -7.46 -9.78
CA LEU A 116 6.22 -7.38 -8.61
C LEU A 116 5.67 -8.06 -7.35
N VAL A 117 4.35 -8.06 -7.16
CA VAL A 117 3.72 -8.74 -6.02
C VAL A 117 3.71 -10.26 -6.20
N ARG A 118 3.42 -10.77 -7.40
CA ARG A 118 3.32 -12.23 -7.65
C ARG A 118 4.66 -12.89 -7.99
N ASN A 119 5.42 -12.29 -8.90
CA ASN A 119 6.65 -12.81 -9.48
C ASN A 119 7.74 -11.71 -9.57
N PRO A 120 8.31 -11.26 -8.45
CA PRO A 120 9.24 -10.11 -8.44
C PRO A 120 10.49 -10.29 -9.32
N VAL A 121 10.88 -11.54 -9.62
CA VAL A 121 11.99 -11.86 -10.53
C VAL A 121 11.72 -11.43 -11.98
N GLU A 122 10.44 -11.27 -12.35
CA GLU A 122 10.00 -10.83 -13.69
C GLU A 122 9.90 -9.30 -13.80
N GLY A 123 10.29 -8.55 -12.75
CA GLY A 123 10.45 -7.10 -12.79
C GLY A 123 11.68 -6.69 -13.59
N ASP A 124 11.66 -6.92 -14.89
CA ASP A 124 12.80 -6.75 -15.78
C ASP A 124 12.81 -5.40 -16.54
N ARG A 125 13.78 -5.25 -17.45
CA ARG A 125 13.93 -4.01 -18.25
C ARG A 125 12.74 -3.76 -19.16
N GLU A 126 12.10 -4.79 -19.69
CA GLU A 126 10.94 -4.63 -20.58
C GLU A 126 9.76 -4.05 -19.80
N ALA A 127 9.52 -4.56 -18.60
CA ALA A 127 8.49 -4.04 -17.70
C ALA A 127 8.71 -2.57 -17.32
N LEU A 128 9.97 -2.17 -17.06
CA LEU A 128 10.32 -0.78 -16.78
C LEU A 128 10.13 0.13 -18.01
N ASN A 129 10.50 -0.35 -19.21
CA ASN A 129 10.31 0.41 -20.45
C ASN A 129 8.82 0.64 -20.76
N ALA A 130 7.96 -0.33 -20.44
CA ALA A 130 6.51 -0.19 -20.60
C ALA A 130 5.94 0.95 -19.74
N LEU A 131 6.45 1.14 -18.51
CA LEU A 131 6.05 2.25 -17.64
C LEU A 131 6.47 3.60 -18.23
N LEU A 132 7.71 3.72 -18.73
CA LEU A 132 8.19 4.94 -19.37
C LEU A 132 7.40 5.26 -20.64
N ALA A 133 7.10 4.25 -21.46
CA ALA A 133 6.26 4.40 -22.65
C ALA A 133 4.82 4.82 -22.32
N ALA A 134 4.34 4.47 -21.12
CA ALA A 134 3.06 4.90 -20.58
C ALA A 134 3.07 6.31 -19.96
N GLY A 135 4.20 7.02 -20.05
CA GLY A 135 4.34 8.42 -19.64
C GLY A 135 4.79 8.63 -18.19
N LEU A 136 5.22 7.59 -17.48
CA LEU A 136 5.88 7.75 -16.19
C LEU A 136 7.28 8.34 -16.38
N GLU A 137 7.69 9.22 -15.47
CA GLU A 137 9.08 9.67 -15.40
C GLU A 137 9.94 8.62 -14.69
N THR A 138 11.27 8.72 -14.84
CA THR A 138 12.19 7.81 -14.14
C THR A 138 12.01 7.88 -12.62
N ILE A 139 11.70 9.06 -12.07
CA ILE A 139 11.41 9.21 -10.64
C ILE A 139 10.15 8.45 -10.23
N ASP A 140 9.11 8.45 -11.08
CA ASP A 140 7.86 7.73 -10.82
C ASP A 140 8.06 6.22 -10.82
N VAL A 141 8.91 5.70 -11.70
CA VAL A 141 9.24 4.26 -11.73
C VAL A 141 9.92 3.83 -10.43
N VAL A 142 10.84 4.65 -9.92
CA VAL A 142 11.49 4.40 -8.62
C VAL A 142 10.47 4.48 -7.48
N THR A 143 9.65 5.53 -7.45
CA THR A 143 8.59 5.72 -6.46
C THR A 143 7.60 4.56 -6.47
N LEU A 144 7.18 4.08 -7.64
CA LEU A 144 6.28 2.94 -7.79
C LEU A 144 6.91 1.66 -7.22
N GLY A 145 8.18 1.41 -7.52
CA GLY A 145 8.91 0.27 -6.94
C GLY A 145 9.02 0.36 -5.42
N GLN A 146 9.32 1.54 -4.88
CA GLN A 146 9.36 1.79 -3.43
C GLN A 146 8.01 1.58 -2.77
N LEU A 147 6.93 2.08 -3.39
CA LEU A 147 5.56 1.90 -2.91
C LEU A 147 5.19 0.42 -2.86
N ILE A 148 5.41 -0.33 -3.94
CA ILE A 148 5.10 -1.76 -3.99
C ILE A 148 5.88 -2.51 -2.90
N ALA A 149 7.19 -2.26 -2.78
CA ALA A 149 8.02 -2.87 -1.75
C ALA A 149 7.52 -2.53 -0.33
N PHE A 150 7.15 -1.28 -0.08
CA PHE A 150 6.60 -0.82 1.18
C PHE A 150 5.28 -1.53 1.51
N ILE A 151 4.35 -1.64 0.56
CA ILE A 151 3.06 -2.32 0.78
C ILE A 151 3.25 -3.81 1.02
N SER A 152 4.13 -4.48 0.25
CA SER A 152 4.46 -5.90 0.50
C SER A 152 5.11 -6.13 1.86
N TYR A 153 5.92 -5.19 2.36
CA TYR A 153 6.42 -5.20 3.74
C TYR A 153 5.28 -5.00 4.74
N GLN A 154 4.45 -3.97 4.53
CA GLN A 154 3.39 -3.57 5.45
C GLN A 154 2.34 -4.67 5.62
N VAL A 155 1.93 -5.34 4.54
CA VAL A 155 0.99 -6.47 4.59
C VAL A 155 1.56 -7.64 5.40
N ARG A 156 2.84 -7.98 5.22
CA ARG A 156 3.49 -9.06 5.99
C ARG A 156 3.60 -8.71 7.47
N LEU A 157 3.95 -7.46 7.78
CA LEU A 157 3.99 -6.99 9.15
C LEU A 157 2.60 -7.03 9.80
N ALA A 158 1.59 -6.54 9.08
CA ALA A 158 0.20 -6.54 9.53
C ALA A 158 -0.31 -7.96 9.80
N ALA A 159 -0.07 -8.90 8.88
CA ALA A 159 -0.43 -10.31 9.08
C ALA A 159 0.24 -10.91 10.32
N GLY A 160 1.53 -10.62 10.55
CA GLY A 160 2.24 -11.07 11.75
C GLY A 160 1.67 -10.48 13.05
N LEU A 161 1.33 -9.20 13.05
CA LEU A 161 0.72 -8.52 14.19
C LEU A 161 -0.67 -9.07 14.50
N SER A 162 -1.53 -9.24 13.49
CA SER A 162 -2.86 -9.84 13.64
C SER A 162 -2.77 -11.29 14.16
N ALA A 163 -1.79 -12.07 13.71
CA ALA A 163 -1.56 -13.42 14.21
C ALA A 163 -1.15 -13.42 15.69
N LEU A 164 -0.26 -12.53 16.11
CA LEU A 164 0.14 -12.41 17.52
C LEU A 164 -1.04 -12.01 18.41
N GLN A 165 -1.88 -11.08 17.95
CA GLN A 165 -3.04 -10.62 18.71
C GLN A 165 -4.12 -11.70 18.83
N ALA A 166 -4.30 -12.53 17.80
CA ALA A 166 -5.20 -13.68 17.85
C ALA A 166 -4.75 -14.77 18.85
N LEU A 167 -3.46 -14.78 19.24
CA LEU A 167 -2.92 -15.68 20.25
C LEU A 167 -3.01 -15.11 21.68
N GLU A 168 -3.41 -13.84 21.85
CA GLU A 168 -3.67 -13.29 23.17
C GLU A 168 -4.88 -14.03 23.77
N PRO A 169 -4.76 -14.63 24.98
CA PRO A 169 -5.89 -15.29 25.62
C PRO A 169 -7.01 -14.27 25.81
N ALA A 170 -8.23 -14.64 25.43
CA ALA A 170 -9.43 -13.87 25.74
C ALA A 170 -9.48 -13.66 27.26
N GLN A 171 -9.32 -12.41 27.70
CA GLN A 171 -9.46 -12.03 29.10
C GLN A 171 -10.93 -12.03 29.50
#